data_AF-A0A3D0J2B0-F1
#
_entry.id   AF-A0A3D0J2B0-F1
#
_cell.length_a   1.000
_cell.length_b   1.000
_cell.length_c   1.000
_cell.angle_alpha   90.00
_cell.angle_beta   90.00
_cell.angle_gamma   90.00
#
_symmetry.space_group_name_H-M   'P 1'
#
loop_
_entity.id
_entity.type
_entity.pdbx_description
1 polymer ?
#
loop_
_entity_poly.entity_id
_entity_poly.type
_entity_poly.pdbx_seq_one_letter_code
_entity_poly.pdbx_strand_id
1 'polypeptide(L)'
;MNTLDEAGKMGQVCWMKKETSWVVRHIQDQDAEGLLRSVANFDELEELVRWDEQGKYRPLRSEGNLVSGWSYGAKSLGEFREAMEVIYPGMWGNAEAWGDGRLKFPTWDEALAKQTERVRGKVAKAGDLPRRVIEENCQKRCLKAALWAGMQPIIEPGSAPLLCTGPCGMFWSCVEG
;
A
#
# COMPACT_ATOMS: atom_id res chain seq x y z
N MET A 1 -3.04 -16.73 8.11
CA MET A 1 -4.27 -15.89 8.09
C MET A 1 -4.94 -16.13 6.73
N ASN A 2 -6.13 -16.72 6.67
CA ASN A 2 -6.80 -17.04 5.40
C ASN A 2 -7.45 -15.76 4.86
N THR A 3 -6.66 -14.85 4.28
CA THR A 3 -7.03 -13.46 3.94
C THR A 3 -8.06 -13.30 2.81
N LEU A 4 -8.70 -14.38 2.39
CA LEU A 4 -9.67 -14.40 1.29
C LEU A 4 -11.01 -14.92 1.81
N ASP A 5 -11.51 -14.26 2.85
CA ASP A 5 -12.89 -14.38 3.29
C ASP A 5 -13.85 -13.91 2.16
N GLU A 6 -15.15 -14.19 2.30
CA GLU A 6 -16.17 -13.76 1.35
C GLU A 6 -16.15 -12.25 1.06
N ALA A 7 -15.62 -11.46 2.01
CA ALA A 7 -15.32 -10.05 1.82
C ALA A 7 -14.05 -9.66 2.61
N GLY A 8 -13.37 -8.60 2.18
CA GLY A 8 -12.23 -8.07 2.90
C GLY A 8 -11.79 -6.69 2.43
N LYS A 9 -10.76 -6.13 3.05
CA LYS A 9 -10.23 -4.80 2.73
C LYS A 9 -8.72 -4.68 2.91
N MET A 10 -8.10 -3.78 2.15
CA MET A 10 -6.69 -3.40 2.27
C MET A 10 -6.56 -1.93 1.91
N GLY A 11 -6.02 -1.11 2.82
CA GLY A 11 -5.92 0.34 2.59
C GLY A 11 -7.29 0.96 2.28
N GLN A 12 -7.42 1.54 1.08
CA GLN A 12 -8.62 2.21 0.59
C GLN A 12 -9.49 1.33 -0.34
N VAL A 13 -9.16 0.06 -0.52
CA VAL A 13 -10.00 -0.85 -1.32
C VAL A 13 -10.64 -1.93 -0.47
N CYS A 14 -11.85 -2.32 -0.85
CA CYS A 14 -12.55 -3.49 -0.35
C CYS A 14 -12.88 -4.44 -1.51
N TRP A 15 -13.12 -5.69 -1.17
CA TRP A 15 -13.56 -6.69 -2.13
C TRP A 15 -14.67 -7.57 -1.58
N MET A 16 -15.42 -8.15 -2.50
CA MET A 16 -16.36 -9.22 -2.24
C MET A 16 -16.11 -10.35 -3.23
N LYS A 17 -16.03 -11.58 -2.73
CA LYS A 17 -15.92 -12.80 -3.53
C LYS A 17 -17.31 -13.24 -3.97
N LYS A 18 -17.46 -13.54 -5.26
CA LYS A 18 -18.67 -14.10 -5.89
C LYS A 18 -18.29 -15.42 -6.56
N GLU A 19 -18.62 -16.54 -5.92
CA GLU A 19 -18.23 -17.91 -6.34
C GLU A 19 -16.71 -18.03 -6.59
N THR A 20 -16.27 -17.86 -7.84
CA THR A 20 -14.87 -17.93 -8.29
C THR A 20 -14.30 -16.58 -8.74
N SER A 21 -15.04 -15.49 -8.56
CA SER A 21 -14.69 -14.13 -8.97
C SER A 21 -14.63 -13.18 -7.78
N TRP A 22 -14.04 -12.00 -7.97
CA TRP A 22 -13.96 -10.93 -6.98
C TRP A 22 -14.36 -9.61 -7.61
N VAL A 23 -15.08 -8.79 -6.84
CA VAL A 23 -15.33 -7.39 -7.20
C VAL A 23 -14.54 -6.52 -6.24
N VAL A 24 -13.56 -5.77 -6.76
CA VAL A 24 -12.75 -4.81 -6.02
C VAL A 24 -13.29 -3.41 -6.28
N ARG A 25 -13.38 -2.59 -5.23
CA ARG A 25 -13.84 -1.19 -5.30
C ARG A 25 -13.22 -0.36 -4.18
N HIS A 26 -13.38 0.96 -4.22
CA HIS A 26 -12.96 1.81 -3.11
C HIS A 26 -13.85 1.58 -1.87
N ILE A 27 -13.30 1.74 -0.65
CA ILE A 27 -14.05 1.51 0.60
C ILE A 27 -15.27 2.44 0.76
N GLN A 28 -15.20 3.64 0.20
CA GLN A 28 -16.33 4.58 0.20
C GLN A 28 -17.45 4.16 -0.77
N ASP A 29 -17.17 3.23 -1.68
CA ASP A 29 -18.11 2.74 -2.69
C ASP A 29 -18.74 1.40 -2.30
N GLN A 30 -18.56 0.95 -1.05
CA GLN A 30 -19.02 -0.36 -0.59
C GLN A 30 -20.51 -0.59 -0.88
N ASP A 31 -21.34 0.45 -0.73
CA ASP A 31 -22.80 0.42 -0.88
C ASP A 31 -23.29 0.92 -2.26
N ALA A 32 -22.39 1.20 -3.20
CA ALA A 32 -22.70 1.81 -4.50
C ALA A 32 -22.78 0.80 -5.67
N GLU A 33 -23.14 -0.46 -5.39
CA GLU A 33 -23.14 -1.51 -6.42
C GLU A 33 -24.07 -1.18 -7.61
N GLY A 34 -23.57 -1.37 -8.82
CA GLY A 34 -24.30 -1.05 -10.06
C GLY A 34 -24.26 0.43 -10.48
N LEU A 35 -23.68 1.31 -9.67
CA LEU A 35 -23.53 2.74 -9.98
C LEU A 35 -22.09 3.15 -10.33
N LEU A 36 -21.13 2.24 -10.13
CA LEU A 36 -19.70 2.49 -10.32
C LEU A 36 -19.27 2.32 -11.77
N ARG A 37 -18.28 3.12 -12.19
CA ARG A 37 -17.61 2.89 -13.48
C ARG A 37 -16.91 1.54 -13.45
N SER A 38 -17.23 0.67 -14.41
CA SER A 38 -16.48 -0.58 -14.60
C SER A 38 -15.12 -0.30 -15.23
N VAL A 39 -14.05 -0.72 -14.56
CA VAL A 39 -12.69 -0.74 -15.09
C VAL A 39 -12.50 -2.07 -15.82
N ALA A 40 -12.18 -2.02 -17.11
CA ALA A 40 -12.28 -3.20 -17.97
C ALA A 40 -11.04 -4.12 -17.94
N ASN A 41 -9.86 -3.57 -17.64
CA ASN A 41 -8.58 -4.27 -17.77
C ASN A 41 -7.51 -3.63 -16.85
N PHE A 42 -6.33 -4.25 -16.80
CA PHE A 42 -5.22 -3.77 -15.96
C PHE A 42 -4.64 -2.44 -16.40
N ASP A 43 -4.62 -2.11 -17.69
CA ASP A 43 -4.10 -0.83 -18.17
C ASP A 43 -4.97 0.33 -17.67
N GLU A 44 -6.30 0.17 -17.74
CA GLU A 44 -7.24 1.14 -17.16
C GLU A 44 -7.14 1.22 -15.64
N LEU A 45 -6.92 0.09 -14.95
CA LEU A 45 -6.72 0.08 -13.50
C LEU A 45 -5.44 0.79 -13.10
N GLU A 46 -4.34 0.51 -13.79
CA GLU A 46 -3.02 1.12 -13.59
C GLU A 46 -3.06 2.63 -13.81
N GLU A 47 -3.76 3.08 -14.85
CA GLU A 47 -3.99 4.50 -15.12
C GLU A 47 -4.89 5.12 -14.05
N LEU A 48 -5.98 4.47 -13.66
CA LEU A 48 -6.87 4.95 -12.60
C LEU A 48 -6.13 5.17 -11.29
N VAL A 49 -5.35 4.18 -10.84
CA VAL A 49 -4.68 4.25 -9.54
C VAL A 49 -3.51 5.25 -9.55
N ARG A 50 -3.13 5.80 -10.71
CA ARG A 50 -1.90 6.62 -10.90
C ARG A 50 -2.12 8.07 -10.51
N TRP A 51 -3.37 8.49 -10.47
CA TRP A 51 -3.75 9.88 -10.25
C TRP A 51 -4.67 9.99 -9.04
N ASP A 52 -4.57 11.10 -8.31
CA ASP A 52 -5.53 11.45 -7.28
C ASP A 52 -6.75 12.18 -7.88
N GLU A 53 -7.72 12.53 -7.03
CA GLU A 53 -8.94 13.24 -7.43
C GLU A 53 -8.68 14.62 -8.06
N GLN A 54 -7.50 15.23 -7.82
CA GLN A 54 -7.10 16.48 -8.44
C GLN A 54 -6.26 16.28 -9.72
N GLY A 55 -6.14 15.03 -10.19
CA GLY A 55 -5.35 14.67 -11.37
C GLY A 55 -3.84 14.75 -11.13
N LYS A 56 -3.37 14.75 -9.88
CA LYS A 56 -1.94 14.76 -9.57
C LYS A 56 -1.41 13.34 -9.50
N TYR A 57 -0.18 13.17 -9.96
CA TYR A 57 0.50 11.88 -9.93
C TYR A 57 0.66 11.39 -8.49
N ARG A 58 0.38 10.11 -8.26
CA ARG A 58 0.53 9.42 -6.97
C ARG A 58 1.87 8.65 -6.95
N PRO A 59 3.00 9.28 -6.53
CA PRO A 59 4.29 8.60 -6.44
C PRO A 59 4.29 7.46 -5.42
N LEU A 60 3.35 7.50 -4.47
CA LEU A 60 3.15 6.48 -3.46
C LEU A 60 1.72 5.97 -3.56
N ARG A 61 1.54 4.77 -4.14
CA ARG A 61 0.22 4.15 -4.31
C ARG A 61 -0.52 3.89 -3.00
N SER A 62 0.19 3.85 -1.88
CA SER A 62 -0.36 3.70 -0.53
C SER A 62 -0.64 5.03 0.18
N GLU A 63 -0.53 6.17 -0.51
CA GLU A 63 -1.06 7.42 0.02
C GLU A 63 -2.60 7.35 0.05
N GLY A 64 -3.21 7.95 1.09
CA GLY A 64 -4.65 7.92 1.37
C GLY A 64 -5.51 8.77 0.42
N ASN A 65 -5.18 8.80 -0.86
CA ASN A 65 -5.75 9.66 -1.91
C ASN A 65 -6.13 8.87 -3.18
N LEU A 66 -6.41 7.56 -3.05
CA LEU A 66 -6.97 6.80 -4.17
C LEU A 66 -8.39 7.31 -4.48
N VAL A 67 -8.66 7.56 -5.76
CA VAL A 67 -9.99 8.00 -6.25
C VAL A 67 -11.04 6.89 -6.07
N SER A 68 -12.27 7.28 -5.73
CA SER A 68 -13.46 6.41 -5.67
C SER A 68 -14.27 6.44 -6.98
N GLY A 69 -15.46 5.83 -7.01
CA GLY A 69 -16.37 5.81 -8.16
C GLY A 69 -16.10 4.71 -9.20
N TRP A 70 -15.35 3.66 -8.83
CA TRP A 70 -14.96 2.60 -9.75
C TRP A 70 -15.12 1.20 -9.15
N SER A 71 -15.24 0.22 -10.04
CA SER A 71 -15.16 -1.20 -9.69
C SER A 71 -14.34 -1.98 -10.71
N TYR A 72 -13.64 -3.00 -10.25
CA TYR A 72 -12.90 -3.93 -11.08
C TYR A 72 -13.35 -5.36 -10.78
N GLY A 73 -13.73 -6.09 -11.81
CA GLY A 73 -14.18 -7.48 -11.71
C GLY A 73 -13.06 -8.46 -12.08
N ALA A 74 -12.46 -9.10 -11.08
CA ALA A 74 -11.47 -10.15 -11.28
C ALA A 74 -12.16 -11.51 -11.43
N LYS A 75 -11.88 -12.25 -12.51
CA LYS A 75 -12.54 -13.51 -12.86
C LYS A 75 -11.91 -14.73 -12.19
N SER A 76 -10.76 -14.54 -11.54
CA SER A 76 -10.02 -15.60 -10.85
C SER A 76 -9.23 -15.05 -9.67
N LEU A 77 -8.73 -15.95 -8.82
CA LEU A 77 -7.87 -15.57 -7.71
C LEU A 77 -6.53 -14.99 -8.20
N GLY A 78 -6.02 -15.47 -9.34
CA GLY A 78 -4.79 -14.94 -9.94
C GLY A 78 -4.99 -13.48 -10.37
N GLU A 79 -6.08 -13.22 -11.09
CA GLU A 79 -6.43 -11.86 -11.55
C GLU A 79 -6.72 -10.92 -10.37
N PHE A 80 -7.35 -11.41 -9.29
CA PHE A 80 -7.54 -10.64 -8.07
C PHE A 80 -6.19 -10.24 -7.45
N ARG A 81 -5.25 -11.19 -7.30
CA ARG A 81 -3.92 -10.89 -6.76
C ARG A 81 -3.17 -9.88 -7.64
N GLU A 82 -3.24 -10.04 -8.95
CA GLU A 82 -2.61 -9.11 -9.89
C GLU A 82 -3.23 -7.71 -9.80
N ALA A 83 -4.56 -7.60 -9.69
CA ALA A 83 -5.23 -6.33 -9.43
C ALA A 83 -4.76 -5.67 -8.12
N MET A 84 -4.62 -6.45 -7.06
CA MET A 84 -4.08 -5.94 -5.79
C MET A 84 -2.62 -5.48 -5.92
N GLU A 85 -1.80 -6.14 -6.74
CA GLU A 85 -0.43 -5.72 -7.03
C GLU A 85 -0.37 -4.46 -7.91
N VAL A 86 -1.33 -4.25 -8.81
CA VAL A 86 -1.49 -2.98 -9.55
C VAL A 86 -1.87 -1.84 -8.59
N ILE A 87 -2.85 -2.07 -7.71
CA ILE A 87 -3.35 -1.06 -6.77
C ILE A 87 -2.31 -0.75 -5.68
N TYR A 88 -1.71 -1.78 -5.08
CA TYR A 88 -0.75 -1.69 -3.98
C TYR A 88 0.45 -2.62 -4.20
N PRO A 89 1.43 -2.19 -5.01
CA PRO A 89 2.59 -3.01 -5.35
C PRO A 89 3.33 -3.58 -4.14
N GLY A 90 3.51 -4.90 -4.14
CA GLY A 90 4.18 -5.73 -3.14
C GLY A 90 3.40 -5.92 -1.83
N MET A 91 2.22 -5.33 -1.67
CA MET A 91 1.55 -5.29 -0.37
C MET A 91 0.77 -6.56 -0.07
N TRP A 92 0.21 -7.21 -1.10
CA TRP A 92 -0.47 -8.48 -0.91
C TRP A 92 0.52 -9.55 -0.43
N GLY A 93 1.65 -9.68 -1.14
CA GLY A 93 2.72 -10.61 -0.76
C GLY A 93 3.31 -10.31 0.63
N ASN A 94 3.47 -9.03 0.98
CA ASN A 94 3.92 -8.65 2.32
C ASN A 94 2.92 -9.08 3.41
N ALA A 95 1.63 -8.86 3.20
CA ALA A 95 0.59 -9.24 4.16
C ALA A 95 0.52 -10.77 4.34
N GLU A 96 0.60 -11.54 3.26
CA GLU A 96 0.66 -13.01 3.32
C GLU A 96 1.90 -13.49 4.08
N ALA A 97 3.09 -12.99 3.71
CA ALA A 97 4.33 -13.36 4.39
C ALA A 97 4.31 -12.98 5.89
N TRP A 98 3.69 -11.86 6.25
CA TRP A 98 3.54 -11.44 7.64
C TRP A 98 2.59 -12.35 8.41
N GLY A 99 1.44 -12.67 7.84
CA GLY A 99 0.46 -13.59 8.43
C GLY A 99 0.98 -15.01 8.65
N ASP A 100 2.02 -15.40 7.89
CA ASP A 100 2.71 -16.68 8.03
C ASP A 100 3.97 -16.61 8.91
N GLY A 101 4.31 -15.44 9.46
CA GLY A 101 5.54 -15.24 10.25
C GLY A 101 6.84 -15.35 9.44
N ARG A 102 6.77 -15.18 8.11
CA ARG A 102 7.89 -15.32 7.16
C ARG A 102 8.37 -14.00 6.58
N LEU A 103 7.72 -12.87 6.89
CA LEU A 103 8.10 -11.57 6.36
C LEU A 103 9.51 -11.18 6.84
N LYS A 104 10.39 -10.86 5.91
CA LYS A 104 11.74 -10.37 6.17
C LYS A 104 11.88 -8.95 5.68
N PHE A 105 12.58 -8.13 6.44
CA PHE A 105 12.89 -6.75 6.09
C PHE A 105 14.20 -6.32 6.75
N PRO A 106 14.96 -5.40 6.13
CA PRO A 106 16.19 -4.90 6.70
C PRO A 106 15.93 -4.08 7.97
N THR A 107 16.93 -4.08 8.84
CA THR A 107 17.09 -3.06 9.89
C THR A 107 17.35 -1.68 9.27
N TRP A 108 17.23 -0.63 10.07
CA TRP A 108 17.59 0.73 9.65
C TRP A 108 19.04 0.82 9.15
N ASP A 109 19.99 0.22 9.88
CA ASP A 109 21.41 0.29 9.54
C ASP A 109 21.71 -0.43 8.21
N GLU A 110 21.08 -1.58 7.97
CA GLU A 110 21.19 -2.29 6.69
C GLU A 110 20.59 -1.49 5.52
N ALA A 111 19.48 -0.77 5.76
CA ALA A 111 18.88 0.10 4.75
C ALA A 111 19.74 1.34 4.48
N LEU A 112 20.33 1.94 5.51
CA LEU A 112 21.22 3.09 5.41
C LEU A 112 22.55 2.73 4.73
N ALA A 113 23.09 1.53 4.99
CA ALA A 113 24.32 1.04 4.37
C ALA A 113 24.22 0.97 2.83
N LYS A 114 23.03 0.74 2.28
CA LYS A 114 22.77 0.70 0.83
C LYS A 114 22.70 2.07 0.17
N GLN A 115 22.64 3.15 0.94
CA GLN A 115 22.55 4.50 0.40
C GLN A 115 23.90 5.00 -0.13
N THR A 116 23.89 6.12 -0.84
CA THR A 116 25.14 6.77 -1.27
C THR A 116 25.85 7.42 -0.09
N GLU A 117 27.15 7.67 -0.23
CA GLU A 117 27.94 8.36 0.80
C GLU A 117 27.38 9.75 1.12
N ARG A 118 26.88 10.46 0.09
CA ARG A 118 26.20 11.73 0.25
C ARG A 118 25.00 11.64 1.19
N VAL A 119 24.14 10.65 1.00
CA VAL A 119 22.95 10.44 1.84
C VAL A 119 23.37 10.07 3.25
N ARG A 120 24.29 9.10 3.41
CA ARG A 120 24.80 8.71 4.74
C ARG A 120 25.40 9.88 5.51
N GLY A 121 26.19 10.73 4.85
CA GLY A 121 26.78 11.93 5.47
C GLY A 121 25.73 12.97 5.91
N LYS A 122 24.60 13.08 5.21
CA LYS A 122 23.47 13.90 5.64
C LYS A 122 22.73 13.27 6.83
N VAL A 123 22.44 11.97 6.77
CA VAL A 123 21.79 11.25 7.88
C VAL A 123 22.59 11.39 9.18
N ALA A 124 23.92 11.24 9.13
CA ALA A 124 24.80 11.37 10.29
C ALA A 124 24.70 12.74 10.99
N LYS A 125 24.26 13.78 10.28
CA LYS A 125 24.06 15.14 10.81
C LYS A 125 22.61 15.45 11.18
N ALA A 126 21.67 14.56 10.83
CA ALA A 126 20.23 14.80 10.94
C ALA A 126 19.61 14.31 12.27
N GLY A 127 20.42 13.77 13.19
CA GLY A 127 19.93 13.18 14.44
C GLY A 127 19.05 11.96 14.18
N ASP A 128 17.92 11.87 14.89
CA ASP A 128 16.93 10.79 14.71
C ASP A 128 16.03 11.05 13.48
N LEU A 129 16.64 10.93 12.30
CA LEU A 129 15.97 11.11 11.04
C LEU A 129 14.78 10.16 10.84
N PRO A 130 14.86 8.84 11.12
CA PRO A 130 13.73 7.94 10.97
C PRO A 130 12.48 8.43 11.70
N ARG A 131 12.60 8.72 13.00
CA ARG A 131 11.46 9.17 13.81
C ARG A 131 10.86 10.46 13.25
N ARG A 132 11.70 11.45 12.95
CA ARG A 132 11.25 12.74 12.40
C ARG A 132 10.47 12.57 11.09
N VAL A 133 11.02 11.85 10.11
CA VAL A 133 10.35 11.67 8.80
C VAL A 133 9.07 10.85 8.95
N ILE A 134 9.05 9.87 9.86
CA ILE A 134 7.85 9.07 10.12
C ILE A 134 6.72 9.95 10.67
N GLU A 135 7.01 10.74 11.71
CA GLU A 135 6.02 11.61 12.36
C GLU A 135 5.56 12.76 11.45
N GLU A 136 6.49 13.38 10.72
CA GLU A 136 6.18 14.56 9.91
C GLU A 136 5.53 14.20 8.57
N ASN A 137 5.89 13.04 7.97
CA ASN A 137 5.49 12.68 6.61
C ASN A 137 4.80 11.31 6.52
N CYS A 138 5.44 10.22 6.94
CA CYS A 138 4.89 8.88 6.68
C CYS A 138 3.51 8.69 7.32
N GLN A 139 3.36 9.00 8.61
CA GLN A 139 2.08 8.83 9.33
C GLN A 139 0.98 9.78 8.85
N LYS A 140 1.36 10.94 8.28
CA LYS A 140 0.38 11.94 7.81
C LYS A 140 -0.21 11.64 6.44
N ARG A 141 0.44 10.77 5.65
CA ARG A 141 0.09 10.58 4.23
C ARG A 141 -0.04 9.11 3.83
N CYS A 142 0.83 8.25 4.35
CA CYS A 142 0.92 6.86 3.94
C CYS A 142 0.09 5.95 4.84
N LEU A 143 -0.67 5.05 4.24
CA LEU A 143 -1.49 4.05 4.95
C LEU A 143 -0.66 2.87 5.49
N LYS A 144 0.64 2.79 5.19
CA LYS A 144 1.50 1.67 5.62
C LYS A 144 1.97 1.83 7.06
N ALA A 145 1.98 0.73 7.81
CA ALA A 145 2.72 0.64 9.08
C ALA A 145 4.21 0.41 8.81
N ALA A 146 5.09 1.29 9.31
CA ALA A 146 6.54 1.19 9.15
C ALA A 146 7.16 0.15 10.11
N LEU A 147 7.08 -1.12 9.74
CA LEU A 147 7.59 -2.24 10.54
C LEU A 147 9.10 -2.13 10.81
N TRP A 148 9.86 -1.69 9.82
CA TRP A 148 11.31 -1.46 9.94
C TRP A 148 11.69 -0.42 11.01
N ALA A 149 10.74 0.42 11.42
CA ALA A 149 10.88 1.42 12.48
C ALA A 149 10.11 1.05 13.75
N GLY A 150 9.67 -0.20 13.89
CA GLY A 150 9.00 -0.72 15.10
C GLY A 150 7.51 -0.39 15.20
N MET A 151 6.89 0.20 14.18
CA MET A 151 5.43 0.40 14.18
C MET A 151 4.71 -0.96 14.14
N GLN A 152 3.59 -1.05 14.86
CA GLN A 152 2.69 -2.20 14.78
C GLN A 152 1.52 -1.88 13.86
N PRO A 153 1.16 -2.79 12.93
CA PRO A 153 -0.02 -2.62 12.09
C PRO A 153 -1.28 -2.76 12.93
N ILE A 154 -2.31 -1.97 12.62
CA ILE A 154 -3.65 -2.17 13.16
C ILE A 154 -4.28 -3.33 12.38
N ILE A 155 -4.71 -4.37 13.10
CA ILE A 155 -5.34 -5.55 12.51
C ILE A 155 -6.82 -5.52 12.84
N GLU A 156 -7.62 -5.25 11.83
CA GLU A 156 -9.08 -5.32 11.91
C GLU A 156 -9.58 -6.63 11.30
N PRO A 157 -10.67 -7.22 11.81
CA PRO A 157 -11.29 -8.38 11.18
C PRO A 157 -11.58 -8.13 9.69
N GLY A 158 -11.22 -9.09 8.84
CA GLY A 158 -11.38 -8.98 7.39
C GLY A 158 -10.43 -7.98 6.70
N SER A 159 -9.41 -7.46 7.39
CA SER A 159 -8.43 -6.54 6.79
C SER A 159 -7.06 -7.17 6.59
N ALA A 160 -6.49 -6.98 5.40
CA ALA A 160 -5.09 -7.23 5.11
C ALA A 160 -4.28 -5.93 5.33
N PRO A 161 -3.21 -5.94 6.15
CA PRO A 161 -2.48 -4.74 6.49
C PRO A 161 -1.56 -4.27 5.35
N LEU A 162 -1.39 -2.96 5.22
CA LEU A 162 -0.37 -2.35 4.39
C LEU A 162 0.94 -2.25 5.20
N LEU A 163 1.96 -3.03 4.82
CA LEU A 163 3.19 -3.17 5.59
C LEU A 163 4.37 -2.50 4.86
N CYS A 164 5.00 -1.53 5.52
CA CYS A 164 6.22 -0.89 5.05
C CYS A 164 7.43 -1.64 5.62
N THR A 165 8.17 -2.28 4.72
CA THR A 165 9.35 -3.13 5.01
C THR A 165 10.68 -2.39 4.87
N GLY A 166 10.66 -1.10 4.59
CA GLY A 166 11.88 -0.30 4.53
C GLY A 166 11.60 1.14 4.13
N PRO A 167 12.58 2.05 4.34
CA PRO A 167 12.48 3.43 3.91
C PRO A 167 12.38 3.51 2.37
N CYS A 168 11.28 4.10 1.87
CA CYS A 168 10.99 4.22 0.44
C CYS A 168 11.68 5.45 -0.19
N GLY A 169 11.56 5.62 -1.51
CA GLY A 169 12.10 6.80 -2.21
C GLY A 169 11.59 8.14 -1.63
N MET A 170 10.31 8.21 -1.26
CA MET A 170 9.72 9.41 -0.62
C MET A 170 10.28 9.67 0.78
N PHE A 171 10.69 8.63 1.50
CA PHE A 171 11.40 8.81 2.77
C PHE A 171 12.78 9.44 2.52
N TRP A 172 13.53 8.89 1.57
CA TRP A 172 14.88 9.38 1.27
C TRP A 172 14.90 10.78 0.67
N SER A 173 13.87 11.18 -0.08
CA SER A 173 13.75 12.56 -0.60
C SER A 173 13.67 13.60 0.52
N CYS A 174 13.20 13.23 1.72
CA CYS A 174 13.15 14.11 2.89
C CYS A 174 14.55 14.38 3.50
N VAL A 175 15.56 13.62 3.07
CA VAL A 175 16.98 13.82 3.43
C VAL A 175 17.68 14.71 2.40
N GLU A 176 17.15 14.77 1.19
CA GLU A 176 17.79 15.48 0.09
C GLU A 176 17.50 16.99 0.08
N GLY A 177 16.35 17.40 0.62
CA GLY A 177 16.03 18.82 0.92
C GLY A 177 16.77 19.32 2.16
#